data_AF-W4Q0I4-F1
#
_entry.id   AF-W4Q0I4-F1
#
_cell.length_a   1.000
_cell.length_b   1.000
_cell.length_c   1.000
_cell.angle_alpha   90.00
_cell.angle_beta   90.00
_cell.angle_gamma   90.00
#
_symmetry.space_group_name_H-M   'P 1'
#
loop_
_entity.id
_entity.type
_entity.pdbx_description
1 polymer ?
#
loop_
_entity_poly.entity_id
_entity_poly.type
_entity_poly.pdbx_seq_one_letter_code
_entity_poly.pdbx_strand_id
1 'polypeptide(L)'
;MIIIALLYFWYVTISKRQWKFAIFLAMITLGGLGLFFESYLTYSLFLISLLISFIAYIGIFFMIEKEKRLKYVSGLFIGLALIYMTISLEPDPIVRSLDDIKIAYDAYTEAAANIPETETDDLSWYSTWDHAYSTLETEMLLFYTEESYFDRLFRADILPSVEELDEFTKLQQQIETEHTEHLEKALHVLYDADMLHSHFTMLEDGECVEENEVTMCQDGNHYSILLEETVYAAPYKLQAHFIFKDVLLLVGQSSNYFLLKDEIEYTPNTLEARYKEITYTIDGNVQMED
;
A
#
# COMPACT_ATOMS: atom_id res chain seq x y z
N MET A 1 1.29 -20.93 28.06
CA MET A 1 0.37 -21.57 29.05
C MET A 1 -0.52 -22.66 28.45
N ILE A 2 -1.17 -22.43 27.29
CA ILE A 2 -2.06 -23.41 26.63
C ILE A 2 -1.32 -24.72 26.27
N ILE A 3 -0.10 -24.64 25.74
CA ILE A 3 0.71 -25.80 25.36
C ILE A 3 1.02 -26.71 26.58
N ILE A 4 1.30 -26.12 27.75
CA ILE A 4 1.59 -26.87 28.97
C ILE A 4 0.33 -27.56 29.50
N ALA A 5 -0.83 -26.88 29.43
CA ALA A 5 -2.12 -27.47 29.79
C ALA A 5 -2.51 -28.62 28.85
N LEU A 6 -2.25 -28.47 27.55
CA LEU A 6 -2.47 -29.52 26.55
C LEU A 6 -1.56 -30.73 26.77
N LEU A 7 -0.27 -30.52 27.02
CA LEU A 7 0.69 -31.59 27.32
C LEU A 7 0.34 -32.34 28.62
N TYR A 8 -0.09 -31.62 29.66
CA TYR A 8 -0.53 -32.22 30.92
C TYR A 8 -1.80 -33.05 30.74
N PHE A 9 -2.78 -32.55 29.98
CA PHE A 9 -4.01 -33.28 29.67
C PHE A 9 -3.72 -34.53 28.82
N TRP A 10 -2.78 -34.43 27.87
CA TRP A 10 -2.33 -35.53 27.02
C TRP A 10 -1.66 -36.66 27.83
N TYR A 11 -0.79 -36.28 28.78
CA TYR A 11 -0.14 -37.21 29.72
C TYR A 11 -1.17 -37.98 30.58
N VAL A 12 -2.18 -37.27 31.11
CA VAL A 12 -3.24 -37.89 31.94
C VAL A 12 -4.08 -38.88 31.12
N THR A 13 -4.37 -38.56 29.85
CA THR A 13 -5.27 -39.36 28.98
C THR A 13 -4.61 -40.64 28.46
N ILE A 14 -3.31 -40.61 28.17
CA ILE A 14 -2.52 -41.77 27.72
C ILE A 14 -2.41 -42.85 28.82
N SER A 15 -2.31 -42.46 30.10
CA SER A 15 -2.14 -43.42 31.21
C SER A 15 -3.33 -44.37 31.42
N LYS A 16 -4.53 -44.02 30.92
CA LYS A 16 -5.79 -44.77 31.15
C LYS A 16 -6.23 -45.69 30.01
N ARG A 17 -5.33 -46.13 29.11
CA ARG A 17 -5.65 -46.98 27.94
C ARG A 17 -6.63 -46.34 26.92
N GLN A 18 -6.88 -45.03 26.99
CA GLN A 18 -7.73 -44.26 26.06
C GLN A 18 -6.93 -43.63 24.91
N TRP A 19 -5.94 -44.35 24.37
CA TRP A 19 -5.02 -43.85 23.35
C TRP A 19 -5.75 -43.35 22.09
N LYS A 20 -6.84 -44.00 21.69
CA LYS A 20 -7.67 -43.59 20.55
C LYS A 20 -8.32 -42.21 20.77
N PHE A 21 -8.79 -41.93 21.98
CA PHE A 21 -9.38 -40.65 22.34
C PHE A 21 -8.32 -39.53 22.35
N ALA A 22 -7.11 -39.83 22.84
CA ALA A 22 -6.00 -38.88 22.83
C ALA A 22 -5.52 -38.52 21.42
N ILE A 23 -5.55 -39.47 20.47
CA ILE A 23 -5.24 -39.20 19.05
C ILE A 23 -6.26 -38.26 18.44
N PHE A 24 -7.55 -38.53 18.62
CA PHE A 24 -8.58 -37.67 18.06
C PHE A 24 -8.61 -36.28 18.70
N LEU A 25 -8.35 -36.17 20.00
CA LEU A 25 -8.22 -34.88 20.67
C LEU A 25 -7.01 -34.09 20.14
N ALA A 26 -5.89 -34.77 19.90
CA ALA A 26 -4.69 -34.18 19.28
C ALA A 26 -4.99 -33.73 17.83
N MET A 27 -5.76 -34.48 17.06
CA MET A 27 -6.19 -34.08 15.72
C MET A 27 -7.11 -32.85 15.73
N ILE A 28 -8.01 -32.73 16.72
CA ILE A 28 -8.84 -31.52 16.89
C ILE A 28 -7.98 -30.32 17.29
N THR A 29 -6.97 -30.50 18.13
CA THR A 29 -6.09 -29.39 18.53
C THR A 29 -5.11 -29.00 17.44
N LEU A 30 -4.56 -29.96 16.69
CA LEU A 30 -3.73 -29.68 15.52
C LEU A 30 -4.54 -29.07 14.38
N GLY A 31 -5.75 -29.57 14.11
CA GLY A 31 -6.64 -28.99 13.11
C GLY A 31 -7.14 -27.61 13.53
N GLY A 32 -7.46 -27.39 14.81
CA GLY A 32 -7.83 -26.07 15.35
C GLY A 32 -6.66 -25.07 15.33
N LEU A 33 -5.44 -25.50 15.66
CA LEU A 33 -4.23 -24.69 15.49
C LEU A 33 -3.95 -24.42 14.00
N GLY A 34 -4.15 -25.40 13.13
CA GLY A 34 -4.07 -25.24 11.67
C GLY A 34 -5.08 -24.21 11.17
N LEU A 35 -6.32 -24.22 11.66
CA LEU A 35 -7.30 -23.19 11.33
C LEU A 35 -6.90 -21.78 11.79
N PHE A 36 -6.12 -21.67 12.87
CA PHE A 36 -5.67 -20.38 13.42
C PHE A 36 -4.38 -19.85 12.78
N PHE A 37 -3.50 -20.74 12.31
CA PHE A 37 -2.22 -20.38 11.69
C PHE A 37 -2.24 -20.45 10.15
N GLU A 38 -3.00 -21.38 9.55
CA GLU A 38 -3.04 -21.61 8.10
C GLU A 38 -4.15 -20.81 7.39
N SER A 39 -5.04 -20.16 8.15
CA SER A 39 -5.86 -19.04 7.65
C SER A 39 -5.00 -17.94 7.02
N TYR A 40 -3.70 -17.90 7.32
CA TYR A 40 -2.72 -16.96 6.79
C TYR A 40 -1.83 -17.50 5.66
N LEU A 41 -1.88 -18.79 5.31
CA LEU A 41 -0.93 -19.41 4.36
C LEU A 41 -1.55 -19.84 3.03
N THR A 42 -2.58 -20.72 3.01
CA THR A 42 -3.31 -21.07 1.78
C THR A 42 -4.70 -21.67 2.06
N TYR A 43 -5.67 -21.38 1.19
CA TYR A 43 -7.06 -21.87 1.31
C TYR A 43 -7.20 -23.40 1.29
N SER A 44 -6.39 -24.11 0.50
CA SER A 44 -6.43 -25.58 0.47
C SER A 44 -5.99 -26.21 1.79
N LEU A 45 -5.01 -25.61 2.49
CA LEU A 45 -4.58 -26.08 3.80
C LEU A 45 -5.65 -25.81 4.88
N PHE A 46 -6.30 -24.64 4.83
CA PHE A 46 -7.45 -24.33 5.69
C PHE A 46 -8.57 -25.39 5.56
N LEU A 47 -8.97 -25.75 4.34
CA LEU A 47 -10.00 -26.77 4.11
C LEU A 47 -9.57 -28.15 4.61
N ILE A 48 -8.30 -28.52 4.46
CA ILE A 48 -7.74 -29.77 4.98
C ILE A 48 -7.78 -29.77 6.52
N SER A 49 -7.37 -28.67 7.16
CA SER A 49 -7.37 -28.49 8.61
C SER A 49 -8.80 -28.51 9.19
N LEU A 50 -9.77 -27.92 8.50
CA LEU A 50 -11.19 -27.99 8.82
C LEU A 50 -11.70 -29.43 8.74
N LEU A 51 -11.39 -30.14 7.64
CA LEU A 51 -11.80 -31.51 7.40
C LEU A 51 -11.22 -32.47 8.45
N ILE A 52 -9.93 -32.32 8.78
CA ILE A 52 -9.26 -33.09 9.83
C ILE A 52 -9.95 -32.88 11.18
N SER A 53 -10.28 -31.63 11.54
CA SER A 53 -11.00 -31.30 12.77
C SER A 53 -12.39 -31.95 12.80
N PHE A 54 -13.10 -31.93 11.67
CA PHE A 54 -14.44 -32.50 11.54
C PHE A 54 -14.44 -34.04 11.64
N ILE A 55 -13.53 -34.72 10.94
CA ILE A 55 -13.37 -36.18 11.01
C ILE A 55 -12.97 -36.60 12.42
N ALA A 56 -12.04 -35.85 13.05
CA ALA A 56 -11.60 -36.16 14.39
C ALA A 56 -12.74 -36.01 15.41
N TYR A 57 -13.60 -35.02 15.23
CA TYR A 57 -14.78 -34.81 16.05
C TYR A 57 -15.80 -35.95 15.92
N ILE A 58 -16.10 -36.40 14.70
CA ILE A 58 -16.95 -37.57 14.45
C ILE A 58 -16.37 -38.80 15.17
N GLY A 59 -15.05 -38.99 15.09
CA GLY A 59 -14.34 -40.07 15.80
C GLY A 59 -14.56 -40.04 17.32
N ILE A 60 -14.42 -38.86 17.95
CA ILE A 60 -14.66 -38.70 19.40
C ILE A 60 -16.11 -38.98 19.78
N PHE A 61 -17.08 -38.51 18.98
CA PHE A 61 -18.50 -38.68 19.25
C PHE A 61 -18.90 -40.16 19.39
N PHE A 62 -18.33 -41.04 18.58
CA PHE A 62 -18.59 -42.48 18.65
C PHE A 62 -17.86 -43.19 19.81
N MET A 63 -16.77 -42.62 20.34
CA MET A 63 -15.99 -43.20 21.43
C MET A 63 -16.49 -42.84 22.83
N ILE A 64 -17.29 -41.78 22.97
CA ILE A 64 -17.85 -41.38 24.26
C ILE A 64 -19.08 -42.25 24.60
N GLU A 65 -19.21 -42.63 25.88
CA GLU A 65 -20.38 -43.33 26.42
C GLU A 65 -21.67 -42.52 26.15
N LYS A 66 -22.74 -43.20 25.71
CA LYS A 66 -24.00 -42.56 25.28
C LYS A 66 -24.50 -41.48 26.24
N GLU A 67 -24.40 -41.73 27.55
CA GLU A 67 -24.88 -40.82 28.61
C GLU A 67 -24.08 -39.51 28.69
N LYS A 68 -22.81 -39.51 28.29
CA LYS A 68 -21.93 -38.33 28.34
C LYS A 68 -21.87 -37.58 27.01
N ARG A 69 -22.32 -38.18 25.90
CA ARG A 69 -22.27 -37.58 24.56
C ARG A 69 -22.92 -36.20 24.53
N LEU A 70 -24.09 -36.06 25.16
CA LEU A 70 -24.81 -34.79 25.18
C LEU A 70 -23.95 -33.67 25.78
N LYS A 71 -23.29 -33.92 26.93
CA LYS A 71 -22.44 -32.94 27.61
C LYS A 71 -21.27 -32.45 26.74
N TYR A 72 -20.62 -33.35 26.01
CA TYR A 72 -19.49 -33.00 25.14
C TYR A 72 -19.95 -32.30 23.86
N VAL A 73 -21.06 -32.73 23.26
CA VAL A 73 -21.68 -32.06 22.11
C VAL A 73 -22.13 -30.65 22.48
N SER A 74 -22.78 -30.47 23.64
CA SER A 74 -23.21 -29.16 24.14
C SER A 74 -22.01 -28.25 24.40
N GLY A 75 -20.94 -28.76 25.02
CA GLY A 75 -19.71 -27.99 25.23
C GLY A 75 -19.07 -27.51 23.92
N LEU A 76 -19.14 -28.32 22.85
CA LEU A 76 -18.64 -27.93 21.54
C LEU A 76 -19.54 -26.90 20.86
N PHE A 77 -20.87 -27.05 20.91
CA PHE A 77 -21.78 -26.04 20.37
C PHE A 77 -21.59 -24.69 21.06
N ILE A 78 -21.35 -24.70 22.37
CA ILE A 78 -21.01 -23.47 23.12
C ILE A 78 -19.66 -22.92 22.64
N GLY A 79 -18.64 -23.76 22.47
CA GLY A 79 -17.33 -23.34 21.95
C GLY A 79 -17.39 -22.75 20.54
N LEU A 80 -18.10 -23.41 19.62
CA LEU A 80 -18.35 -22.92 18.26
C LEU A 80 -19.17 -21.63 18.25
N ALA A 81 -20.20 -21.54 19.10
CA ALA A 81 -20.98 -20.31 19.24
C ALA A 81 -20.13 -19.15 19.79
N LEU A 82 -19.19 -19.41 20.70
CA LEU A 82 -18.26 -18.41 21.23
C LEU A 82 -17.24 -17.96 20.17
N ILE A 83 -16.67 -18.90 19.39
CA ILE A 83 -15.78 -18.57 18.26
C ILE A 83 -16.54 -17.77 17.21
N TYR A 84 -17.73 -18.22 16.82
CA TYR A 84 -18.60 -17.51 15.89
C TYR A 84 -18.97 -16.11 16.40
N MET A 85 -19.35 -15.97 17.67
CA MET A 85 -19.62 -14.67 18.27
C MET A 85 -18.38 -13.78 18.31
N THR A 86 -17.19 -14.33 18.54
CA THR A 86 -15.94 -13.54 18.56
C THR A 86 -15.60 -13.03 17.17
N ILE A 87 -15.68 -13.89 16.15
CA ILE A 87 -15.51 -13.51 14.73
C ILE A 87 -16.60 -12.52 14.28
N SER A 88 -17.82 -12.65 14.81
CA SER A 88 -18.95 -11.76 14.47
C SER A 88 -18.97 -10.45 15.28
N LEU A 89 -18.12 -10.31 16.29
CA LEU A 89 -17.98 -9.10 17.13
C LEU A 89 -16.77 -8.26 16.73
N GLU A 90 -15.87 -8.79 15.91
CA GLU A 90 -14.90 -7.96 15.22
C GLU A 90 -15.67 -6.96 14.34
N PRO A 91 -15.32 -5.66 14.39
CA PRO A 91 -15.93 -4.70 13.50
C PRO A 91 -15.75 -5.20 12.06
N ASP A 92 -16.82 -5.11 11.27
CA ASP A 92 -16.77 -5.40 9.85
C ASP A 92 -15.48 -4.80 9.28
N PRO A 93 -14.55 -5.63 8.79
CA PRO A 93 -13.35 -5.08 8.22
C PRO A 93 -13.71 -4.16 7.07
N ILE A 94 -13.01 -3.02 6.99
CA ILE A 94 -13.30 -1.97 6.03
C ILE A 94 -12.75 -2.42 4.67
N VAL A 95 -13.54 -3.17 3.91
CA VAL A 95 -13.22 -3.52 2.53
C VAL A 95 -13.35 -2.28 1.66
N ARG A 96 -12.26 -1.86 1.02
CA ARG A 96 -12.27 -0.77 0.03
C ARG A 96 -12.57 -1.30 -1.34
N SER A 97 -13.68 -0.87 -1.93
CA SER A 97 -14.11 -1.22 -3.29
C SER A 97 -13.40 -0.34 -4.33
N LEU A 98 -13.43 -0.76 -5.60
CA LEU A 98 -12.98 0.10 -6.69
C LEU A 98 -13.83 1.38 -6.80
N ASP A 99 -15.11 1.32 -6.43
CA ASP A 99 -15.99 2.48 -6.40
C ASP A 99 -15.55 3.51 -5.36
N ASP A 100 -15.01 3.08 -4.21
CA ASP A 100 -14.47 4.01 -3.21
C ASP A 100 -13.27 4.80 -3.76
N ILE A 101 -12.39 4.13 -4.53
CA ILE A 101 -11.27 4.79 -5.20
C ILE A 101 -11.77 5.76 -6.26
N LYS A 102 -12.78 5.38 -7.06
CA LYS A 102 -13.38 6.26 -8.07
C LYS A 102 -14.00 7.51 -7.44
N ILE A 103 -14.69 7.37 -6.31
CA ILE A 103 -15.24 8.51 -5.56
C ILE A 103 -14.12 9.42 -5.05
N ALA A 104 -13.03 8.85 -4.51
CA ALA A 104 -11.88 9.63 -4.07
C ALA A 104 -11.19 10.33 -5.24
N TYR A 105 -11.14 9.69 -6.41
CA TYR A 105 -10.60 10.26 -7.64
C TYR A 105 -11.46 11.40 -8.20
N ASP A 106 -12.78 11.28 -8.19
CA ASP A 106 -13.70 12.35 -8.56
C ASP A 106 -13.53 13.57 -7.63
N ALA A 107 -13.39 13.35 -6.32
CA ALA A 107 -13.13 14.42 -5.36
C ALA A 107 -11.75 15.08 -5.57
N TYR A 108 -10.74 14.28 -5.90
CA TYR A 108 -9.40 14.76 -6.23
C TYR A 108 -9.41 15.64 -7.49
N THR A 109 -10.04 15.19 -8.58
CA THR A 109 -10.13 15.96 -9.83
C THR A 109 -10.96 17.23 -9.67
N GLU A 110 -12.04 17.20 -8.87
CA GLU A 110 -12.79 18.41 -8.50
C GLU A 110 -11.91 19.41 -7.73
N ALA A 111 -11.11 18.94 -6.77
CA ALA A 111 -10.17 19.78 -6.03
C ALA A 111 -9.08 20.34 -6.96
N ALA A 112 -8.51 19.51 -7.84
CA ALA A 112 -7.47 19.89 -8.79
C ALA A 112 -7.95 20.91 -9.83
N ALA A 113 -9.22 20.84 -10.24
CA ALA A 113 -9.84 21.83 -11.13
C ALA A 113 -9.88 23.25 -10.52
N ASN A 114 -9.75 23.37 -9.20
CA ASN A 114 -9.71 24.64 -8.48
C ASN A 114 -8.28 25.17 -8.27
N ILE A 115 -7.24 24.48 -8.76
CA ILE A 115 -5.89 25.03 -8.78
C ILE A 115 -5.92 26.30 -9.66
N PRO A 116 -5.50 27.48 -9.13
CA PRO A 116 -5.48 28.73 -9.87
C PRO A 116 -4.61 28.65 -11.13
N GLU A 117 -4.91 29.46 -12.14
CA GLU A 117 -4.07 29.59 -13.34
C GLU A 117 -2.85 30.50 -13.13
N THR A 118 -2.89 31.34 -12.08
CA THR A 118 -1.85 32.33 -11.77
C THR A 118 -1.67 32.45 -10.26
N GLU A 119 -0.55 33.04 -9.84
CA GLU A 119 -0.25 33.35 -8.44
C GLU A 119 -1.44 34.05 -7.75
N THR A 120 -1.73 33.63 -6.52
CA THR A 120 -2.83 34.14 -5.71
C THR A 120 -2.47 34.15 -4.23
N ASP A 121 -2.97 35.15 -3.50
CA ASP A 121 -2.81 35.25 -2.04
C ASP A 121 -3.64 34.19 -1.28
N ASP A 122 -4.68 33.64 -1.91
CA ASP A 122 -5.51 32.60 -1.31
C ASP A 122 -4.90 31.22 -1.53
N LEU A 123 -4.28 30.66 -0.49
CA LEU A 123 -3.67 29.32 -0.51
C LEU A 123 -4.62 28.22 0.01
N SER A 124 -5.92 28.50 0.19
CA SER A 124 -6.87 27.49 0.70
C SER A 124 -7.12 26.34 -0.29
N TRP A 125 -6.96 26.58 -1.60
CA TRP A 125 -7.02 25.54 -2.64
C TRP A 125 -5.98 24.46 -2.41
N TYR A 126 -4.78 24.83 -1.96
CA TYR A 126 -3.67 23.91 -1.73
C TYR A 126 -4.00 22.89 -0.65
N SER A 127 -4.56 23.33 0.49
CA SER A 127 -5.00 22.42 1.55
C SER A 127 -6.15 21.51 1.13
N THR A 128 -7.06 22.01 0.29
CA THR A 128 -8.20 21.22 -0.20
C THR A 128 -7.71 20.12 -1.14
N TRP A 129 -6.78 20.47 -2.04
CA TRP A 129 -6.17 19.55 -2.97
C TRP A 129 -5.28 18.51 -2.27
N ASP A 130 -4.47 18.92 -1.28
CA ASP A 130 -3.64 18.00 -0.46
C ASP A 130 -4.49 16.95 0.25
N HIS A 131 -5.58 17.40 0.87
CA HIS A 131 -6.48 16.48 1.55
C HIS A 131 -7.15 15.50 0.58
N ALA A 132 -7.58 15.98 -0.59
CA ALA A 132 -8.22 15.14 -1.59
C ALA A 132 -7.25 14.10 -2.17
N TYR A 133 -6.02 14.50 -2.49
CA TYR A 133 -4.99 13.60 -3.00
C TYR A 133 -4.55 12.58 -1.94
N SER A 134 -4.32 13.02 -0.70
CA SER A 134 -4.00 12.11 0.42
C SER A 134 -5.09 11.07 0.66
N THR A 135 -6.36 11.47 0.50
CA THR A 135 -7.51 10.54 0.57
C THR A 135 -7.46 9.54 -0.57
N LEU A 136 -7.26 9.99 -1.81
CA LEU A 136 -7.13 9.12 -2.98
C LEU A 136 -6.00 8.10 -2.81
N GLU A 137 -4.79 8.54 -2.46
CA GLU A 137 -3.64 7.67 -2.27
C GLU A 137 -3.89 6.64 -1.16
N THR A 138 -4.52 7.07 -0.05
CA THR A 138 -4.91 6.17 1.04
C THR A 138 -5.88 5.09 0.55
N GLU A 139 -6.91 5.46 -0.22
CA GLU A 139 -7.87 4.50 -0.74
C GLU A 139 -7.25 3.53 -1.75
N MET A 140 -6.33 4.01 -2.61
CA MET A 140 -5.55 3.17 -3.52
C MET A 140 -4.65 2.19 -2.76
N LEU A 141 -3.96 2.65 -1.70
CA LEU A 141 -3.12 1.81 -0.85
C LEU A 141 -3.97 0.73 -0.17
N LEU A 142 -5.08 1.13 0.45
CA LEU A 142 -5.98 0.23 1.17
C LEU A 142 -6.61 -0.82 0.24
N PHE A 143 -6.88 -0.49 -1.03
CA PHE A 143 -7.36 -1.47 -2.01
C PHE A 143 -6.37 -2.63 -2.24
N TYR A 144 -5.06 -2.39 -2.14
CA TYR A 144 -4.00 -3.39 -2.36
C TYR A 144 -3.36 -3.98 -1.10
N THR A 145 -3.70 -3.48 0.09
CA THR A 145 -3.08 -3.98 1.33
C THR A 145 -3.44 -5.43 1.63
N GLU A 146 -2.49 -6.15 2.25
CA GLU A 146 -2.66 -7.53 2.70
C GLU A 146 -3.88 -7.68 3.65
N GLU A 147 -4.13 -6.67 4.51
CA GLU A 147 -5.31 -6.62 5.38
C GLU A 147 -6.62 -6.60 4.58
N SER A 148 -6.74 -5.71 3.58
CA SER A 148 -7.90 -5.67 2.67
C SER A 148 -8.08 -6.97 1.89
N TYR A 149 -6.99 -7.62 1.48
CA TYR A 149 -7.03 -8.92 0.82
C TYR A 149 -7.55 -10.03 1.75
N PHE A 150 -7.09 -10.07 3.00
CA PHE A 150 -7.58 -11.00 4.01
C PHE A 150 -9.06 -10.76 4.32
N ASP A 151 -9.45 -9.51 4.49
CA ASP A 151 -10.82 -9.12 4.81
C ASP A 151 -11.81 -9.49 3.68
N ARG A 152 -11.39 -9.30 2.43
CA ARG A 152 -12.12 -9.76 1.23
C ARG A 152 -12.18 -11.28 1.11
N LEU A 153 -11.18 -12.01 1.62
CA LEU A 153 -11.14 -13.47 1.56
C LEU A 153 -12.14 -14.12 2.53
N PHE A 154 -12.43 -13.49 3.67
CA PHE A 154 -13.36 -14.03 4.68
C PHE A 154 -14.82 -13.65 4.47
N ARG A 155 -15.12 -12.66 3.61
CA ARG A 155 -16.48 -12.38 3.14
C ARG A 155 -16.69 -13.04 1.78
N ALA A 156 -17.86 -13.61 1.56
CA ALA A 156 -18.21 -14.27 0.30
C ALA A 156 -18.34 -13.31 -0.90
N ASP A 157 -18.03 -12.02 -0.72
CA ASP A 157 -18.03 -10.97 -1.75
C ASP A 157 -16.59 -10.67 -2.20
N ILE A 158 -15.98 -11.72 -2.77
CA ILE A 158 -15.00 -11.80 -3.87
C ILE A 158 -13.71 -10.95 -3.71
N LEU A 159 -12.57 -11.63 -3.78
CA LEU A 159 -11.31 -11.05 -4.25
C LEU A 159 -11.58 -10.16 -5.48
N PRO A 160 -10.85 -9.03 -5.67
CA PRO A 160 -11.07 -8.21 -6.84
C PRO A 160 -11.06 -9.07 -8.11
N SER A 161 -12.12 -8.97 -8.91
CA SER A 161 -12.20 -9.68 -10.18
C SER A 161 -11.04 -9.27 -11.10
N VAL A 162 -10.70 -10.09 -12.08
CA VAL A 162 -9.69 -9.70 -13.09
C VAL A 162 -10.14 -8.41 -13.79
N GLU A 163 -11.44 -8.26 -14.03
CA GLU A 163 -11.98 -7.01 -14.58
C GLU A 163 -11.78 -5.79 -13.65
N GLU A 164 -12.01 -5.93 -12.33
CA GLU A 164 -11.74 -4.85 -11.36
C GLU A 164 -10.25 -4.52 -11.25
N LEU A 165 -9.37 -5.51 -11.32
CA LEU A 165 -7.91 -5.29 -11.29
C LEU A 165 -7.43 -4.59 -12.56
N ASP A 166 -7.97 -4.98 -13.73
CA ASP A 166 -7.68 -4.33 -15.00
C ASP A 166 -8.18 -2.88 -14.99
N GLU A 167 -9.36 -2.63 -14.43
CA GLU A 167 -9.91 -1.28 -14.31
C GLU A 167 -9.12 -0.42 -13.30
N PHE A 168 -8.74 -0.99 -12.16
CA PHE A 168 -7.85 -0.33 -11.21
C PHE A 168 -6.52 0.06 -11.85
N THR A 169 -5.90 -0.85 -12.61
CA THR A 169 -4.60 -0.60 -13.25
C THR A 169 -4.70 0.55 -14.26
N LYS A 170 -5.79 0.61 -15.03
CA LYS A 170 -6.06 1.73 -15.94
C LYS A 170 -6.25 3.04 -15.19
N LEU A 171 -7.03 3.01 -14.10
CA LEU A 171 -7.26 4.17 -13.26
C LEU A 171 -5.96 4.68 -12.63
N GLN A 172 -5.09 3.78 -12.16
CA GLN A 172 -3.79 4.13 -11.61
C GLN A 172 -2.90 4.85 -12.63
N GLN A 173 -2.85 4.36 -13.88
CA GLN A 173 -2.11 5.02 -14.96
C GLN A 173 -2.67 6.41 -15.31
N GLN A 174 -4.00 6.53 -15.30
CA GLN A 174 -4.67 7.81 -15.52
C GLN A 174 -4.36 8.81 -14.41
N ILE A 175 -4.48 8.38 -13.14
CA ILE A 175 -4.16 9.18 -11.96
C ILE A 175 -2.72 9.67 -12.02
N GLU A 176 -1.76 8.82 -12.38
CA GLU A 176 -0.35 9.21 -12.47
C GLU A 176 -0.13 10.32 -13.51
N THR A 177 -0.79 10.20 -14.67
CA THR A 177 -0.69 11.18 -15.76
C THR A 177 -1.28 12.52 -15.33
N GLU A 178 -2.53 12.53 -14.86
CA GLU A 178 -3.23 13.75 -14.47
C GLU A 178 -2.61 14.39 -13.23
N HIS A 179 -2.12 13.59 -12.28
CA HIS A 179 -1.45 14.10 -11.09
C HIS A 179 -0.21 14.90 -11.45
N THR A 180 0.58 14.43 -12.42
CA THR A 180 1.76 15.15 -12.91
C THR A 180 1.37 16.52 -13.50
N GLU A 181 0.31 16.58 -14.32
CA GLU A 181 -0.18 17.85 -14.89
C GLU A 181 -0.66 18.83 -13.79
N HIS A 182 -1.36 18.31 -12.77
CA HIS A 182 -1.83 19.12 -11.65
C HIS A 182 -0.68 19.60 -10.76
N LEU A 183 0.35 18.77 -10.59
CA LEU A 183 1.59 19.07 -9.88
C LEU A 183 2.37 20.21 -10.55
N GLU A 184 2.55 20.14 -11.87
CA GLU A 184 3.14 21.20 -12.69
C GLU A 184 2.42 22.52 -12.47
N LYS A 185 1.09 22.52 -12.62
CA LYS A 185 0.28 23.72 -12.43
C LYS A 185 0.46 24.31 -11.03
N ALA A 186 0.44 23.46 -10.00
CA ALA A 186 0.57 23.93 -8.62
C ALA A 186 1.97 24.48 -8.29
N LEU A 187 3.03 23.85 -8.80
CA LEU A 187 4.41 24.32 -8.61
C LEU A 187 4.67 25.63 -9.35
N HIS A 188 4.09 25.80 -10.54
CA HIS A 188 4.12 27.07 -11.25
C HIS A 188 3.45 28.18 -10.43
N VAL A 189 2.26 27.94 -9.86
CA VAL A 189 1.54 28.93 -9.05
C VAL A 189 2.25 29.27 -7.74
N LEU A 190 2.87 28.29 -7.07
CA LEU A 190 3.47 28.48 -5.74
C LEU A 190 4.91 28.99 -5.79
N TYR A 191 5.65 28.62 -6.83
CA TYR A 191 7.09 28.83 -6.90
C TYR A 191 7.57 29.44 -8.23
N ASP A 192 6.67 29.72 -9.18
CA ASP A 192 7.05 30.10 -10.56
C ASP A 192 8.08 29.12 -11.14
N ALA A 193 7.85 27.83 -10.87
CA ALA A 193 8.79 26.77 -11.18
C ALA A 193 8.33 25.97 -12.39
N ASP A 194 9.22 25.81 -13.36
CA ASP A 194 8.99 25.03 -14.56
C ASP A 194 9.51 23.59 -14.39
N MET A 195 8.78 22.63 -14.96
CA MET A 195 9.24 21.24 -14.96
C MET A 195 10.40 21.10 -15.93
N LEU A 196 11.57 20.64 -15.46
CA LEU A 196 12.68 20.30 -16.36
C LEU A 196 12.26 19.23 -17.39
N HIS A 197 11.30 18.38 -17.01
CA HIS A 197 10.80 17.24 -17.78
C HIS A 197 9.98 17.57 -19.01
N SER A 198 9.41 18.77 -19.10
CA SER A 198 8.73 19.20 -20.33
C SER A 198 9.67 19.21 -21.56
N HIS A 199 10.99 19.15 -21.35
CA HIS A 199 12.01 19.04 -22.40
C HIS A 199 12.61 17.62 -22.58
N PHE A 200 12.35 16.65 -21.68
CA PHE A 200 13.03 15.34 -21.69
C PHE A 200 12.45 14.32 -22.66
N THR A 201 11.16 14.41 -23.00
CA THR A 201 10.48 13.41 -23.83
C THR A 201 10.76 13.51 -25.32
N MET A 202 11.54 14.52 -25.74
CA MET A 202 11.87 14.79 -27.15
C MET A 202 13.35 14.67 -27.51
N LEU A 203 14.24 14.47 -26.52
CA LEU A 203 15.67 14.27 -26.80
C LEU A 203 15.90 12.84 -27.29
N GLU A 204 16.52 12.67 -28.45
CA GLU A 204 17.03 11.36 -28.86
C GLU A 204 18.33 11.03 -28.09
N ASP A 205 18.67 9.74 -28.03
CA ASP A 205 19.90 9.29 -27.37
C ASP A 205 21.15 9.96 -27.98
N GLY A 206 21.95 10.61 -27.12
CA GLY A 206 23.12 11.40 -27.52
C GLY A 206 22.84 12.85 -27.94
N GLU A 207 21.60 13.33 -27.83
CA GLU A 207 21.25 14.73 -28.09
C GLU A 207 21.39 15.62 -26.86
N CYS A 208 21.63 16.91 -27.12
CA CYS A 208 21.63 17.96 -26.12
C CYS A 208 20.78 19.15 -26.58
N VAL A 209 20.07 19.78 -25.64
CA VAL A 209 19.32 21.03 -25.83
C VAL A 209 19.81 22.06 -24.83
N GLU A 210 19.95 23.30 -25.30
CA GLU A 210 20.31 24.47 -24.50
C GLU A 210 19.10 25.41 -24.46
N GLU A 211 18.58 25.68 -23.27
CA GLU A 211 17.43 26.55 -23.06
C GLU A 211 17.56 27.26 -21.70
N ASN A 212 17.37 28.59 -21.69
CA ASN A 212 17.32 29.42 -20.49
C ASN A 212 18.36 29.07 -19.40
N GLU A 213 19.66 29.20 -19.70
CA GLU A 213 20.77 28.99 -18.74
C GLU A 213 20.91 27.53 -18.24
N VAL A 214 20.21 26.60 -18.90
CA VAL A 214 20.28 25.15 -18.66
C VAL A 214 20.70 24.43 -19.95
N THR A 215 21.70 23.57 -19.86
CA THR A 215 22.02 22.60 -20.92
C THR A 215 21.67 21.20 -20.46
N MET A 216 20.86 20.49 -21.24
CA MET A 216 20.43 19.13 -20.95
C MET A 216 20.91 18.19 -22.03
N CYS A 217 21.49 17.06 -21.66
CA CYS A 217 21.95 16.01 -22.55
C CYS A 217 21.41 14.65 -22.13
N GLN A 218 21.11 13.77 -23.09
CA GLN A 218 20.69 12.39 -22.82
C GLN A 218 21.76 11.39 -23.27
N ASP A 219 22.05 10.40 -22.41
CA ASP A 219 22.87 9.22 -22.69
C ASP A 219 22.17 7.96 -22.12
N GLY A 220 21.48 7.21 -22.97
CA GLY A 220 20.64 6.09 -22.58
C GLY A 220 19.50 6.53 -21.63
N ASN A 221 19.49 5.96 -20.42
CA ASN A 221 18.53 6.29 -19.35
C ASN A 221 19.05 7.38 -18.39
N HIS A 222 20.11 8.07 -18.78
CA HIS A 222 20.76 9.09 -17.98
C HIS A 222 20.59 10.46 -18.63
N TYR A 223 20.19 11.45 -17.83
CA TYR A 223 20.13 12.85 -18.23
C TYR A 223 21.18 13.64 -17.45
N SER A 224 22.08 14.34 -18.16
CA SER A 224 23.01 15.28 -17.57
C SER A 224 22.49 16.71 -17.77
N ILE A 225 22.36 17.46 -16.69
CA ILE A 225 21.79 18.80 -16.63
C ILE A 225 22.86 19.74 -16.10
N LEU A 226 23.39 20.61 -16.94
CA LEU A 226 24.34 21.64 -16.55
C LEU A 226 23.59 22.95 -16.28
N LEU A 227 23.73 23.48 -15.06
CA LEU A 227 23.17 24.77 -14.66
C LEU A 227 24.27 25.83 -14.68
N GLU A 228 24.04 26.95 -15.38
CA GLU A 228 25.04 28.03 -15.48
C GLU A 228 25.13 28.90 -14.22
N GLU A 229 24.12 28.85 -13.36
CA GLU A 229 24.02 29.65 -12.14
C GLU A 229 24.20 28.83 -10.83
N THR A 230 24.21 29.53 -9.70
CA THR A 230 24.20 28.87 -8.38
C THR A 230 22.76 28.56 -8.01
N VAL A 231 22.48 27.30 -7.71
CA VAL A 231 21.12 26.79 -7.48
C VAL A 231 21.01 26.16 -6.11
N TYR A 232 19.90 26.45 -5.43
CA TYR A 232 19.55 25.86 -4.15
C TYR A 232 18.58 24.69 -4.36
N ALA A 233 19.02 23.48 -4.00
CA ALA A 233 18.20 22.29 -4.00
C ALA A 233 17.41 22.23 -2.67
N ALA A 234 16.08 22.29 -2.76
CA ALA A 234 15.20 22.38 -1.60
C ALA A 234 14.24 21.19 -1.53
N PRO A 235 14.72 19.97 -1.21
CA PRO A 235 13.87 18.79 -1.11
C PRO A 235 12.82 18.88 0.01
N TYR A 236 13.03 19.73 1.03
CA TYR A 236 12.18 19.81 2.23
C TYR A 236 11.26 21.04 2.29
N LYS A 237 11.38 22.00 1.35
CA LYS A 237 10.44 23.14 1.25
C LYS A 237 9.02 22.70 0.85
N LEU A 238 8.94 21.52 0.26
CA LEU A 238 7.76 20.91 -0.30
C LEU A 238 7.01 20.11 0.79
N GLN A 239 6.30 20.80 1.69
CA GLN A 239 5.78 20.17 2.92
C GLN A 239 4.38 19.53 2.84
N ALA A 240 3.79 19.33 1.66
CA ALA A 240 2.70 18.37 1.51
C ALA A 240 3.28 16.97 1.38
N HIS A 241 3.10 16.14 2.42
CA HIS A 241 3.66 14.78 2.49
C HIS A 241 3.17 13.86 1.36
N PHE A 242 2.12 14.24 0.63
CA PHE A 242 1.56 13.44 -0.44
C PHE A 242 1.69 14.12 -1.80
N ILE A 243 1.38 15.41 -1.92
CA ILE A 243 1.46 16.10 -3.21
C ILE A 243 2.91 16.31 -3.68
N PHE A 244 3.80 16.83 -2.82
CA PHE A 244 5.13 17.28 -3.27
C PHE A 244 6.29 16.46 -2.69
N LYS A 245 5.99 15.36 -2.01
CA LYS A 245 7.00 14.53 -1.33
C LYS A 245 8.06 13.99 -2.28
N ASP A 246 7.68 13.64 -3.49
CA ASP A 246 8.55 13.04 -4.50
C ASP A 246 8.98 14.07 -5.57
N VAL A 247 9.12 15.34 -5.16
CA VAL A 247 9.55 16.44 -6.02
C VAL A 247 10.82 17.09 -5.47
N LEU A 248 11.76 17.46 -6.34
CA LEU A 248 12.90 18.31 -5.99
C LEU A 248 12.72 19.66 -6.66
N LEU A 249 12.57 20.70 -5.84
CA LEU A 249 12.61 22.09 -6.28
C LEU A 249 14.05 22.58 -6.32
N LEU A 250 14.42 23.19 -7.44
CA LEU A 250 15.70 23.81 -7.73
C LEU A 250 15.45 25.31 -7.84
N VAL A 251 15.95 26.08 -6.89
CA VAL A 251 15.74 27.53 -6.82
C VAL A 251 16.99 28.24 -7.32
N GLY A 252 16.88 28.85 -8.49
CA GLY A 252 17.94 29.63 -9.12
C GLY A 252 17.91 31.11 -8.74
N GLN A 253 18.82 31.90 -9.30
CA GLN A 253 18.79 33.37 -9.17
C GLN A 253 17.81 33.98 -10.17
N SER A 254 17.75 33.40 -11.37
CA SER A 254 16.92 33.86 -12.48
C SER A 254 15.63 33.07 -12.63
N SER A 255 15.67 31.76 -12.38
CA SER A 255 14.56 30.84 -12.67
C SER A 255 14.48 29.71 -11.65
N ASN A 256 13.26 29.18 -11.45
CA ASN A 256 13.02 28.03 -10.61
C ASN A 256 12.62 26.84 -11.46
N TYR A 257 13.09 25.67 -11.06
CA TYR A 257 12.84 24.43 -11.77
C TYR A 257 12.42 23.33 -10.82
N PHE A 258 11.75 22.30 -11.33
CA PHE A 258 11.53 21.10 -10.55
C PHE A 258 11.65 19.81 -11.38
N LEU A 259 11.90 18.72 -10.67
CA LEU A 259 11.90 17.36 -11.21
C LEU A 259 11.25 16.38 -10.21
N LEU A 260 10.68 15.29 -10.74
CA LEU A 260 10.22 14.16 -9.94
C LEU A 260 11.43 13.36 -9.43
N LYS A 261 11.36 12.84 -8.20
CA LYS A 261 12.48 12.13 -7.55
C LYS A 261 12.05 11.16 -6.45
N ASP A 262 12.68 9.99 -6.45
CA ASP A 262 12.54 8.94 -5.43
C ASP A 262 13.81 8.83 -4.55
N GLU A 263 14.99 8.95 -5.15
CA GLU A 263 16.29 8.87 -4.46
C GLU A 263 17.15 10.08 -4.77
N ILE A 264 17.94 10.55 -3.80
CA ILE A 264 18.86 11.68 -3.97
C ILE A 264 20.24 11.31 -3.42
N GLU A 265 21.27 11.52 -4.25
CA GLU A 265 22.67 11.52 -3.85
C GLU A 265 23.27 12.89 -4.18
N TYR A 266 24.10 13.49 -3.32
CA TYR A 266 24.63 14.83 -3.58
C TYR A 266 26.06 15.05 -3.09
N THR A 267 26.73 15.96 -3.78
CA THR A 267 28.02 16.56 -3.42
C THR A 267 27.93 18.08 -3.60
N PRO A 268 28.96 18.87 -3.20
CA PRO A 268 28.92 20.33 -3.37
C PRO A 268 28.79 20.83 -4.83
N ASN A 269 29.11 19.99 -5.83
CA ASN A 269 29.14 20.40 -7.23
C ASN A 269 28.23 19.55 -8.13
N THR A 270 27.63 18.50 -7.58
CA THR A 270 26.82 17.55 -8.34
C THR A 270 25.67 17.06 -7.48
N LEU A 271 24.48 16.95 -8.08
CA LEU A 271 23.32 16.33 -7.46
C LEU A 271 22.78 15.26 -8.40
N GLU A 272 22.61 14.04 -7.90
CA GLU A 272 21.97 12.96 -8.62
C GLU A 272 20.59 12.70 -8.03
N ALA A 273 19.58 12.66 -8.88
CA ALA A 273 18.23 12.28 -8.53
C ALA A 273 17.78 11.11 -9.39
N ARG A 274 17.08 10.14 -8.81
CA ARG A 274 16.53 9.00 -9.55
C ARG A 274 15.02 8.96 -9.41
N TYR A 275 14.35 8.69 -10.51
CA TYR A 275 12.91 8.44 -10.54
C TYR A 275 12.66 7.24 -11.44
N LYS A 276 12.07 6.17 -10.88
CA LYS A 276 11.95 4.88 -11.57
C LYS A 276 13.30 4.39 -12.14
N GLU A 277 13.40 4.16 -13.45
CA GLU A 277 14.62 3.69 -14.13
C GLU A 277 15.46 4.84 -14.77
N ILE A 278 15.09 6.10 -14.52
CA ILE A 278 15.73 7.28 -15.09
C ILE A 278 16.61 7.94 -14.02
N THR A 279 17.84 8.28 -14.40
CA THR A 279 18.80 8.99 -13.54
C THR A 279 19.04 10.39 -14.10
N TYR A 280 18.91 11.41 -13.24
CA TYR A 280 19.24 12.79 -13.54
C TYR A 280 20.49 13.19 -12.76
N THR A 281 21.54 13.63 -13.45
CA THR A 281 22.71 14.26 -12.82
C THR A 281 22.70 15.74 -13.14
N ILE A 282 22.66 16.54 -12.10
CA ILE A 282 22.67 17.99 -12.16
C ILE A 282 24.09 18.45 -11.78
N ASP A 283 24.81 18.97 -12.76
CA ASP A 283 26.14 19.53 -12.64
C ASP A 283 26.05 21.06 -12.45
N GLY A 284 26.70 21.59 -11.41
CA GLY A 284 26.66 23.02 -11.12
C GLY A 284 27.04 23.34 -9.67
N ASN A 285 27.10 24.62 -9.31
CA ASN A 285 27.27 25.02 -7.91
C ASN A 285 25.95 24.81 -7.15
N VAL A 286 25.65 23.56 -6.81
CA VAL A 286 24.41 23.13 -6.15
C VAL A 286 24.60 23.16 -4.64
N GLN A 287 23.74 23.91 -3.96
CA GLN A 287 23.73 24.00 -2.50
C GLN A 287 22.44 23.38 -1.96
N MET A 288 22.54 22.51 -0.97
CA MET A 288 21.36 22.04 -0.24
C MET A 288 20.95 23.08 0.79
N GLU A 289 19.65 23.37 0.86
CA GLU A 289 19.08 24.17 1.95
C GLU A 289 18.86 23.27 3.17
N ASP A 290 19.41 23.66 4.34
CA ASP A 290 19.32 22.95 5.63
C ASP A 290 17.89 22.87 6.19
#